data_AF-A0A2N2AN23-F1
#
_entry.id   AF-A0A2N2AN23-F1
#
_cell.length_a   1.000
_cell.length_b   1.000
_cell.length_c   1.000
_cell.angle_alpha   90.00
_cell.angle_beta   90.00
_cell.angle_gamma   90.00
#
_symmetry.space_group_name_H-M   'P 1'
#
loop_
_entity.id
_entity.type
_entity.pdbx_description
1 polymer ?
#
loop_
_entity_poly.entity_id
_entity_poly.type
_entity_poly.pdbx_seq_one_letter_code
_entity_poly.pdbx_strand_id
1 'polypeptide(L)'
;MSSRVFAVRYEVQSQNWRSGQFSIPADVAQILALQPGDDVVVEVASAKGSKTVITKAKSGLEVYGQFGDHVEPGELVVVSLTKINAFG
;
A
#
# COMPACT_ATOMS: atom_id res chain seq x y z
N MET A 1 -7.91 27.45 -5.82
CA MET A 1 -7.10 26.77 -4.78
C MET A 1 -6.70 25.41 -5.34
N SER A 2 -5.44 25.01 -5.21
CA SER A 2 -4.99 23.67 -5.57
C SER A 2 -4.85 22.84 -4.29
N SER A 3 -5.53 21.69 -4.24
CA SER A 3 -5.43 20.73 -3.15
C SER A 3 -4.64 19.52 -3.64
N ARG A 4 -3.81 18.94 -2.77
CA ARG A 4 -3.01 17.75 -3.09
C ARG A 4 -3.29 16.64 -2.09
N VAL A 5 -3.52 15.43 -2.58
CA VAL A 5 -3.64 14.23 -1.76
C VAL A 5 -2.26 13.63 -1.55
N PHE A 6 -1.90 13.37 -0.28
CA PHE A 6 -0.61 12.79 0.09
C PHE A 6 -0.74 11.36 0.61
N ALA A 7 -1.90 11.01 1.16
CA ALA A 7 -2.19 9.68 1.68
C ALA A 7 -3.61 9.26 1.34
N VAL A 8 -3.80 7.96 1.10
CA VAL A 8 -5.10 7.31 0.90
C VAL A 8 -5.19 6.11 1.82
N ARG A 9 -6.37 5.92 2.43
CA ARG A 9 -6.66 4.77 3.28
C ARG A 9 -7.80 3.96 2.67
N TYR A 10 -7.61 2.65 2.57
CA TYR A 10 -8.56 1.75 1.93
C TYR A 10 -8.53 0.36 2.57
N GLU A 11 -9.61 -0.39 2.40
CA GLU A 11 -9.69 -1.79 2.82
C GLU A 11 -9.38 -2.71 1.64
N VAL A 12 -8.64 -3.78 1.91
CA VAL A 12 -8.34 -4.80 0.90
C VAL A 12 -8.22 -6.17 1.55
N GLN A 13 -8.62 -7.20 0.83
CA GLN A 13 -8.42 -8.57 1.25
C GLN A 13 -7.05 -9.07 0.79
N SER A 14 -6.27 -9.67 1.69
CA SER A 14 -4.99 -10.31 1.32
C SER A 14 -5.23 -11.48 0.37
N GLN A 15 -4.35 -11.66 -0.61
CA GLN A 15 -4.53 -12.70 -1.62
C GLN A 15 -4.52 -14.12 -1.00
N ASN A 16 -5.50 -14.94 -1.38
CA ASN A 16 -5.80 -16.26 -0.81
C ASN A 16 -4.64 -17.28 -0.80
N TRP A 17 -3.56 -17.05 -1.56
CA TRP A 17 -2.44 -17.99 -1.71
C TRP A 17 -1.08 -17.42 -1.31
N ARG A 18 -1.02 -16.15 -0.86
CA ARG A 18 0.23 -15.47 -0.54
C ARG A 18 0.05 -14.51 0.63
N SER A 19 0.54 -14.91 1.80
CA SER A 19 0.54 -14.08 3.01
C SER A 19 1.18 -12.72 2.76
N GLY A 20 0.50 -11.65 3.19
CA GLY A 20 1.03 -10.29 3.11
C GLY A 20 1.22 -9.73 1.70
N GLN A 21 0.48 -10.24 0.72
CA GLN A 21 0.42 -9.67 -0.62
C GLN A 21 -0.97 -9.10 -0.92
N PHE A 22 -0.99 -7.88 -1.47
CA PHE A 22 -2.16 -7.20 -2.00
C PHE A 22 -1.73 -6.21 -3.08
N SER A 23 -2.62 -5.91 -4.02
CA SER A 23 -2.39 -4.94 -5.08
C SER A 23 -2.88 -3.57 -4.63
N ILE A 24 -2.19 -2.49 -5.02
CA ILE A 24 -2.74 -1.15 -4.84
C ILE A 24 -3.87 -0.99 -5.86
N PRO A 25 -5.10 -0.65 -5.44
CA PRO A 25 -6.20 -0.40 -6.37
C PRO A 25 -5.85 0.74 -7.35
N ALA A 26 -6.32 0.62 -8.61
CA ALA A 26 -5.97 1.55 -9.66
C ALA A 26 -6.42 3.00 -9.38
N ASP A 27 -7.58 3.16 -8.74
CA ASP A 27 -8.11 4.43 -8.27
C ASP A 27 -7.25 5.05 -7.17
N VAL A 28 -6.80 4.26 -6.18
CA VAL A 28 -5.86 4.70 -5.13
C VAL A 28 -4.56 5.21 -5.75
N ALA A 29 -4.02 4.48 -6.72
CA ALA A 29 -2.80 4.89 -7.41
C ALA A 29 -2.99 6.16 -8.24
N GLN A 30 -4.14 6.33 -8.88
CA GLN A 30 -4.49 7.56 -9.60
C GLN A 30 -4.65 8.76 -8.67
N ILE A 31 -5.34 8.59 -7.53
CA ILE A 31 -5.52 9.64 -6.51
C ILE A 31 -4.16 10.16 -6.01
N LEU A 32 -3.21 9.25 -5.79
CA LEU A 32 -1.86 9.59 -5.33
C LEU A 32 -0.90 9.97 -6.46
N ALA A 33 -1.34 9.90 -7.72
CA ALA A 33 -0.51 10.06 -8.91
C ALA A 33 0.80 9.25 -8.82
N LEU A 34 0.68 7.97 -8.43
CA LEU A 34 1.82 7.06 -8.32
C LEU A 34 2.36 6.67 -9.69
N GLN A 35 3.68 6.61 -9.78
CA GLN A 35 4.42 6.10 -10.93
C GLN A 35 5.30 4.94 -10.47
N PRO A 36 5.59 3.95 -11.35
CA PRO A 36 6.58 2.94 -11.05
C PRO A 36 7.91 3.58 -10.63
N GLY A 37 8.47 3.10 -9.52
CA GLY A 37 9.73 3.61 -8.95
C GLY A 37 9.55 4.65 -7.84
N ASP A 38 8.36 5.24 -7.68
CA ASP A 38 8.04 6.15 -6.58
C ASP A 38 8.24 5.45 -5.23
N ASP A 39 8.88 6.15 -4.29
CA ASP A 39 8.95 5.71 -2.91
C ASP A 39 7.60 5.94 -2.21
N VAL A 40 7.12 4.91 -1.53
CA VAL A 40 5.83 4.90 -0.84
C VAL A 40 5.99 4.35 0.58
N VAL A 41 5.28 4.95 1.52
CA VAL A 41 5.05 4.38 2.84
C VAL A 41 3.75 3.59 2.79
N VAL A 42 3.82 2.33 3.18
CA VAL A 42 2.68 1.43 3.29
C VAL A 42 2.53 1.04 4.76
N GLU A 43 1.44 1.46 5.39
CA GLU A 43 1.03 0.96 6.69
C GLU A 43 -0.13 -0.02 6.50
N VAL A 44 -0.04 -1.19 7.12
CA VAL A 44 -1.08 -2.21 7.12
C VAL A 44 -1.53 -2.46 8.55
N ALA A 45 -2.79 -2.18 8.84
CA ALA A 45 -3.46 -2.58 10.07
C ALA A 45 -4.19 -3.90 9.86
N SER A 46 -3.81 -4.91 10.64
CA SER A 46 -4.34 -6.27 10.65
C SER A 46 -4.77 -6.67 12.06
N ALA A 47 -5.28 -7.89 12.24
CA ALA A 47 -5.59 -8.45 13.55
C ALA A 47 -4.34 -8.56 14.46
N LYS A 48 -3.13 -8.59 13.89
CA LYS A 48 -1.85 -8.61 14.61
C LYS A 48 -1.33 -7.22 14.97
N GLY A 49 -2.07 -6.15 14.63
CA GLY A 49 -1.69 -4.76 14.86
C GLY A 49 -1.27 -4.06 13.57
N SER A 50 -0.50 -2.97 13.67
CA SER A 50 -0.01 -2.21 12.52
C SER A 50 1.43 -2.58 12.17
N LYS A 51 1.74 -2.67 10.87
CA LYS A 51 3.11 -2.76 10.35
C LYS A 51 3.32 -1.73 9.24
N THR A 52 4.44 -1.03 9.31
CA THR A 52 4.80 0.01 8.33
C THR A 52 6.05 -0.37 7.57
N VAL A 53 6.02 -0.15 6.26
CA VAL A 53 7.08 -0.47 5.32
C VAL A 53 7.28 0.71 4.38
N ILE A 54 8.55 1.01 4.07
CA ILE A 54 8.89 1.89 2.95
C ILE A 54 9.33 1.01 1.79
N THR A 55 8.72 1.21 0.63
CA THR A 55 9.03 0.44 -0.58
C THR A 55 8.86 1.28 -1.83
N LYS A 56 9.19 0.70 -2.99
CA LYS A 56 8.95 1.32 -4.29
C LYS A 56 7.70 0.75 -4.95
N ALA A 57 6.88 1.62 -5.53
CA ALA A 57 5.77 1.21 -6.37
C ALA A 57 6.31 0.42 -7.59
N LYS A 58 5.88 -0.83 -7.76
CA LYS A 58 6.33 -1.66 -8.89
C LYS A 58 5.62 -1.29 -10.19
N SER A 59 6.05 -1.88 -11.32
CA SER A 59 5.47 -1.63 -12.65
C SER A 59 3.96 -1.89 -12.75
N GLY A 60 3.42 -2.80 -11.93
CA GLY A 60 1.98 -3.06 -11.79
C GLY A 60 1.30 -2.33 -10.63
N LEU A 61 2.00 -1.44 -9.92
CA LEU A 61 1.56 -0.77 -8.68
C LEU A 61 1.23 -1.78 -7.56
N GLU A 62 2.01 -2.85 -7.48
CA GLU A 62 1.81 -3.92 -6.50
C GLU A 62 2.77 -3.78 -5.32
N VAL A 63 2.27 -4.05 -4.11
CA VAL A 63 3.09 -4.10 -2.88
C VAL A 63 3.26 -5.56 -2.49
N TYR A 64 4.49 -6.05 -2.58
CA TYR A 64 4.77 -7.47 -2.40
C TYR A 64 5.62 -7.77 -1.17
N GLY A 65 5.19 -8.77 -0.41
CA GLY A 65 6.08 -9.72 0.27
C GLY A 65 6.71 -9.24 1.57
N GLN A 66 6.34 -8.07 2.09
CA GLN A 66 6.91 -7.54 3.33
C GLN A 66 6.01 -7.75 4.56
N PHE A 67 4.80 -8.26 4.37
CA PHE A 67 3.79 -8.43 5.42
C PHE A 67 3.47 -9.91 5.71
N GLY A 68 4.28 -10.86 5.22
CA GLY A 68 3.96 -12.29 5.28
C GLY A 68 3.89 -12.88 6.70
N ASP A 69 4.56 -12.26 7.66
CA ASP A 69 4.50 -12.55 9.11
C ASP A 69 3.35 -11.81 9.81
N HIS A 70 2.77 -10.79 9.16
CA HIS A 70 1.86 -9.81 9.76
C HIS A 70 0.41 -9.93 9.28
N VAL A 71 0.20 -10.48 8.08
CA VAL A 71 -1.10 -10.59 7.43
C VAL A 71 -1.33 -12.01 6.95
N GLU A 72 -2.43 -12.61 7.40
CA GLU A 72 -2.82 -13.97 7.02
C GLU A 72 -3.50 -14.00 5.65
N PRO A 73 -3.44 -15.12 4.91
CA PRO A 73 -4.16 -15.27 3.65
C PRO A 73 -5.67 -15.06 3.83
N GLY A 74 -6.28 -14.25 2.96
CA GLY A 74 -7.73 -13.96 3.01
C GLY A 74 -8.16 -12.99 4.10
N GLU A 75 -7.24 -12.47 4.92
CA GLU A 75 -7.52 -11.47 5.94
C GLU A 75 -7.94 -10.13 5.31
N LEU A 76 -8.99 -9.52 5.86
CA LEU A 76 -9.36 -8.13 5.54
C LEU A 76 -8.46 -7.19 6.34
N VAL A 77 -7.70 -6.35 5.64
CA VAL A 77 -6.79 -5.39 6.25
C VAL A 77 -7.10 -3.97 5.82
N VAL A 78 -6.70 -3.01 6.65
CA VAL A 78 -6.77 -1.59 6.31
C VAL A 78 -5.37 -1.11 5.92
N VAL A 79 -5.24 -0.56 4.73
CA VAL A 79 -3.97 -0.08 4.19
C VAL A 79 -3.99 1.44 4.13
N SER A 80 -2.98 2.09 4.70
CA SER A 80 -2.68 3.51 4.46
C SER A 80 -1.46 3.62 3.56
N LEU A 81 -1.63 4.27 2.42
CA LEU A 81 -0.59 4.44 1.42
C LEU A 81 -0.25 5.92 1.29
N THR A 82 1.03 6.26 1.46
CA THR A 82 1.53 7.64 1.36
C THR A 82 2.63 7.72 0.30
N LYS A 83 2.49 8.65 -0.65
CA LYS A 83 3.56 8.92 -1.63
C LYS A 83 4.63 9.79 -0.98
N ILE A 84 5.87 9.31 -0.94
CA ILE A 84 7.02 10.12 -0.53
C ILE A 84 7.39 10.97 -1.73
N ASN A 85 7.16 12.28 -1.63
CA ASN A 85 7.75 13.19 -2.60
C ASN A 85 9.21 13.36 -2.22
N ALA A 86 10.13 12.99 -3.11
CA ALA A 86 11.44 13.63 -3.10
C ALA A 86 11.14 15.13 -3.28
N PHE A 87 11.36 15.91 -2.23
CA PHE A 87 11.37 17.36 -2.33
C PHE A 87 12.47 17.71 -3.33
N GLY A 88 12.09 17.93 -4.58
CA GLY A 88 12.90 18.54 -5.62
C GLY A 88 12.62 20.03 -5.66
#